data_AF-A0A930PZR8-F1
#
_entry.id   AF-A0A930PZR8-F1
#
_cell.length_a   1.000
_cell.length_b   1.000
_cell.length_c   1.000
_cell.angle_alpha   90.00
_cell.angle_beta   90.00
_cell.angle_gamma   90.00
#
_symmetry.space_group_name_H-M   'P 1'
#
loop_
_entity.id
_entity.type
_entity.pdbx_description
1 polymer ?
#
loop_
_entity_poly.entity_id
_entity_poly.type
_entity_poly.pdbx_seq_one_letter_code
_entity_poly.pdbx_strand_id
1 'polypeptide(L)' 'MSRRKITPDTSPGRAPTVAPNVASAATPAAGLGTAPAIEMHGITRIFEGSERAVLDHLDLVVERGEFLAIIGPSG' A
#
# COMPACT_ATOMS: atom_id res chain seq x y z
N MET A 1 -32.60 -7.99 -49.45
CA MET A 1 -31.93 -8.88 -48.48
C MET A 1 -30.84 -8.11 -47.75
N SER A 2 -31.06 -7.90 -46.45
CA SER A 2 -30.18 -7.42 -45.35
C SER A 2 -28.91 -6.58 -45.57
N ARG A 3 -28.95 -5.40 -44.95
CA ARG A 3 -27.81 -4.59 -44.45
C ARG A 3 -26.85 -5.45 -43.62
N ARG A 4 -25.55 -5.25 -43.77
CA ARG A 4 -24.57 -5.47 -42.69
C ARG A 4 -23.87 -4.15 -42.41
N LYS A 5 -24.28 -3.49 -41.34
CA LYS A 5 -23.57 -2.33 -40.77
C LYS A 5 -22.27 -2.84 -40.17
N ILE A 6 -21.15 -2.28 -40.61
CA ILE A 6 -19.86 -2.39 -39.92
C ILE A 6 -19.94 -1.42 -38.74
N THR A 7 -20.02 -1.93 -37.53
CA THR A 7 -19.81 -1.15 -36.31
C THR A 7 -18.31 -0.97 -36.09
N PRO A 8 -17.77 0.26 -35.97
CA PRO A 8 -16.43 0.45 -35.45
C PRO A 8 -16.42 0.12 -33.95
N ASP A 9 -15.56 -0.83 -33.58
CA ASP A 9 -15.23 -1.16 -32.20
C ASP A 9 -14.67 0.08 -31.50
N THR A 10 -15.48 0.71 -30.66
CA THR A 10 -15.07 1.83 -29.81
C THR A 10 -15.08 1.35 -28.37
N SER A 11 -14.16 0.44 -28.06
CA SER A 11 -13.81 0.13 -26.67
C SER A 11 -13.05 1.32 -26.08
N PRO A 12 -13.56 2.02 -25.05
CA PRO A 12 -12.87 3.14 -24.46
C PRO A 12 -11.56 2.68 -23.83
N GLY A 13 -10.49 3.40 -24.15
CA GLY A 13 -9.11 3.09 -23.80
C GLY A 13 -8.93 2.64 -22.36
N ARG A 14 -8.29 1.47 -22.20
CA ARG A 14 -7.72 1.01 -20.95
C ARG A 14 -6.80 2.11 -20.41
N ALA A 15 -7.19 2.70 -19.29
CA ALA A 15 -6.34 3.64 -18.54
C ALA A 15 -4.94 3.04 -18.34
N PRO A 16 -3.88 3.84 -18.37
CA PRO A 16 -2.53 3.33 -18.17
C PRO A 16 -2.48 2.61 -16.82
N THR A 17 -2.04 1.37 -16.81
CA THR A 17 -1.68 0.64 -15.59
C THR A 17 -0.62 1.47 -14.88
N VAL A 18 -1.00 2.18 -13.82
CA VAL A 18 -0.04 2.81 -12.92
C VAL A 18 0.69 1.67 -12.23
N ALA A 19 1.90 1.37 -12.70
CA ALA A 19 2.83 0.56 -11.93
C ALA A 19 3.05 1.25 -10.58
N PRO A 20 3.10 0.53 -9.45
CA PRO A 20 3.56 1.15 -8.22
C PRO A 20 5.01 1.57 -8.46
N ASN A 21 5.21 2.86 -8.68
CA ASN A 21 6.55 3.41 -8.63
C ASN A 21 6.99 3.19 -7.19
N VAL A 22 8.04 2.41 -7.00
CA VAL A 22 8.68 2.27 -5.70
C VAL A 22 9.54 3.52 -5.56
N ALA A 23 8.90 4.65 -5.27
CA ALA A 23 9.60 5.91 -5.06
C ALA A 23 10.62 5.69 -3.96
N SER A 24 11.88 5.88 -4.34
CA SER A 24 13.02 6.08 -3.47
C SER A 24 12.60 6.88 -2.24
N ALA A 25 12.81 6.28 -1.06
CA ALA A 25 12.64 6.82 0.28
C ALA A 25 12.00 8.21 0.31
N ALA A 26 10.68 8.24 0.50
CA ALA A 26 9.98 9.47 0.79
C ALA A 26 10.64 10.11 2.02
N THR A 27 11.34 11.22 1.81
CA THR A 27 11.56 12.19 2.88
C THR A 27 10.18 12.44 3.46
N PRO A 28 9.92 12.14 4.75
CA PRO A 28 8.60 12.35 5.29
C PRO A 28 8.30 13.83 5.08
N ALA A 29 7.22 14.10 4.36
CA ALA A 29 6.61 15.42 4.42
C ALA A 29 6.20 15.59 5.87
N ALA A 30 7.09 16.20 6.67
CA ALA A 30 6.84 16.47 8.08
C ALA A 30 5.47 17.12 8.16
N GLY A 31 4.50 16.34 8.62
CA GLY A 31 3.11 16.74 8.67
C GLY A 31 3.04 18.03 9.45
N LEU A 32 2.39 19.05 8.88
CA LEU A 32 2.22 20.36 9.47
C LEU A 32 1.54 20.23 10.85
N GLY A 33 2.33 20.05 11.92
CA GLY A 33 1.91 20.12 13.32
C GLY A 33 0.78 19.19 13.78
N THR A 34 0.43 18.14 13.02
CA THR A 34 -0.65 17.21 13.42
C THR A 34 -0.06 15.94 14.02
N ALA A 35 -0.65 15.43 15.11
CA ALA A 35 -0.26 14.14 15.68
C ALA A 35 -0.36 13.00 14.63
N PRO A 36 0.57 12.02 14.68
CA PRO A 36 0.59 10.90 13.74
C PRO A 36 -0.73 10.12 13.76
N ALA A 37 -1.04 9.47 12.65
CA ALA A 37 -2.25 8.64 12.54
C ALA A 37 -2.06 7.28 13.22
N ILE A 38 -0.84 6.73 13.16
CA ILE A 38 -0.44 5.51 13.84
C ILE A 38 0.93 5.74 14.45
N GLU A 39 1.09 5.33 15.71
CA GLU A 39 2.36 5.37 16.42
C GLU A 39 2.48 4.09 17.26
N MET A 40 3.55 3.33 17.01
CA MET A 40 3.83 2.03 17.60
C MET A 40 5.31 1.97 17.96
N HIS A 41 5.61 1.56 19.19
CA HIS A 41 6.98 1.47 19.71
C HIS A 41 7.22 0.13 20.38
N GLY A 42 8.33 -0.53 20.05
CA GLY A 42 8.81 -1.77 20.65
C GLY A 42 7.82 -2.92 20.57
N ILE A 43 7.00 -2.98 19.51
CA ILE A 43 5.92 -3.95 19.41
C ILE A 43 6.47 -5.34 19.08
N THR A 44 6.29 -6.25 20.03
CA THR A 44 6.59 -7.67 19.87
C THR A 44 5.29 -8.48 19.90
N ARG A 45 5.12 -9.38 18.92
CA ARG A 45 3.94 -10.24 18.82
C ARG A 45 4.34 -11.71 18.76
N ILE A 46 3.84 -12.46 19.73
CA ILE A 46 3.92 -13.92 19.80
C ILE A 46 2.48 -14.45 19.76
N PHE A 47 2.21 -15.44 18.91
CA PHE A 47 0.90 -16.10 18.85
C PHE A 47 0.84 -17.26 19.84
N GLU A 48 -0.37 -17.61 20.27
CA GLU A 48 -0.61 -18.76 21.13
C GLU A 48 -0.06 -20.05 20.49
N GLY A 49 0.66 -20.85 21.27
CA GLY A 49 1.33 -22.07 20.79
C GLY A 49 2.63 -21.83 20.01
N SER A 50 3.11 -20.58 19.91
CA SER A 50 4.43 -20.26 19.35
C SER A 50 5.39 -19.81 20.46
N GLU A 51 6.61 -20.34 20.43
CA GLU A 51 7.74 -19.84 21.23
C GLU A 51 8.49 -18.69 20.51
N ARG A 52 8.17 -18.47 19.22
CA ARG A 52 8.85 -17.48 18.37
C ARG A 52 8.01 -16.23 18.20
N ALA A 53 8.67 -15.08 18.33
CA ALA A 53 8.13 -13.78 17.95
C ALA A 53 7.99 -13.66 16.42
N VAL A 54 6.78 -13.33 15.96
CA VAL A 54 6.47 -13.04 14.56
C VAL A 54 6.78 -11.59 14.23
N LEU A 55 6.53 -10.69 15.19
CA LEU A 55 7.06 -9.33 15.19
C LEU A 55 7.98 -9.21 16.40
N ASP A 56 9.16 -8.64 16.21
CA ASP A 56 10.17 -8.48 17.25
C ASP A 56 10.64 -7.03 17.28
N HIS A 57 10.32 -6.31 18.36
CA HIS A 57 10.71 -4.91 18.58
C HIS A 57 10.41 -3.97 17.40
N LEU A 58 9.19 -4.02 16.87
CA LEU A 58 8.76 -3.16 15.78
C LEU A 58 8.44 -1.74 16.26
N ASP A 59 9.11 -0.76 15.65
CA ASP A 59 8.77 0.66 15.70
C ASP A 59 8.14 1.09 14.37
N LEU A 60 6.96 1.71 14.41
CA LEU A 60 6.25 2.20 13.22
C LEU A 60 5.53 3.51 13.53
N VAL A 61 5.79 4.53 12.71
CA VAL A 61 5.04 5.77 12.69
C VAL A 61 4.43 5.93 11.30
N VAL A 62 3.15 6.25 11.23
CA VAL A 62 2.45 6.60 10.00
C VAL A 62 1.85 7.98 10.14
N GLU A 63 2.31 8.89 9.30
CA GLU A 63 1.86 10.27 9.30
C GLU A 63 0.43 10.40 8.79
N ARG A 64 -0.24 11.48 9.19
CA ARG A 64 -1.63 11.70 8.74
C ARG A 64 -1.65 11.95 7.23
N GLY A 65 -2.41 11.11 6.52
CA GLY A 65 -2.52 11.18 5.06
C GLY A 65 -1.41 10.44 4.30
N GLU A 66 -0.50 9.78 5.03
CA GLU A 66 0.51 8.92 4.42
C GLU A 66 -0.14 7.66 3.81
N PHE A 67 0.31 7.32 2.60
CA PHE A 67 -0.05 6.06 1.95
C PHE A 67 1.08 5.05 2.14
N LEU A 68 0.88 4.10 3.06
CA LEU A 68 1.85 3.07 3.42
C LEU A 68 1.55 1.74 2.71
N ALA A 69 2.59 1.10 2.18
CA ALA A 69 2.55 -0.27 1.70
C ALA A 69 3.49 -1.17 2.53
N ILE A 70 2.99 -2.33 2.97
CA ILE A 70 3.78 -3.36 3.66
C ILE A 70 3.96 -4.55 2.72
N ILE A 71 5.20 -4.97 2.52
CA ILE A 71 5.56 -6.10 1.66
C ILE A 71 6.49 -7.05 2.41
N GLY A 72 6.40 -8.34 2.11
CA GLY A 72 7.23 -9.36 2.71
C GLY A 72 6.97 -10.73 2.10
N PRO A 73 7.81 -11.73 2.43
CA PRO A 73 7.49 -13.11 2.13
C PRO A 73 6.15 -13.51 2.77
N SER A 74 5.49 -14.52 2.21
CA SER A 74 4.28 -15.06 2.84
C SER A 74 4.63 -15.69 4.19
N GLY A 75 3.90 -15.28 5.23
CA GLY A 75 4.14 -15.67 6.62
C GLY A 75 4.24 -14.43 7.50
#